data_AF-A0A412X1P3-F1
#
_entry.id   AF-A0A412X1P3-F1
#
_cell.length_a   1.000
_cell.length_b   1.000
_cell.length_c   1.000
_cell.angle_alpha   90.00
_cell.angle_beta   90.00
_cell.angle_gamma   90.00
#
_symmetry.space_group_name_H-M   'P 1'
#
loop_
_entity.id
_entity.type
_entity.pdbx_description
1 polymer ?
#
loop_
_entity_poly.entity_id
_entity_poly.type
_entity_poly.pdbx_seq_one_letter_code
_entity_poly.pdbx_strand_id
1 'polypeptide(L)'
;MIIKSILKAYYDYRHRKGYTARIGWLEPKEVEVYINTDDSEGGIPHIHIRSFRKKLRHLFKRKINCCVMLEEARYFPHDKCRGTLNFVMRDKLNEFMHSFHKCWGVTIYELACEEWDRNNDVDGIPVKMKKDEEGNVIIPDYTNIKSYK
;
A
#
# COMPACT_ATOMS: atom_id res chain seq x y z
N MET A 1 22.66 14.55 7.78
CA MET A 1 21.39 14.32 8.50
C MET A 1 20.26 15.25 8.07
N ILE A 2 20.52 16.54 7.78
CA ILE A 2 19.51 17.57 7.48
C ILE A 2 18.78 17.38 6.13
N ILE A 3 19.45 16.82 5.11
CA ILE A 3 18.85 16.64 3.77
C ILE A 3 17.74 15.58 3.77
N LYS A 4 17.92 14.48 4.51
CA LYS A 4 16.91 13.41 4.64
C LYS A 4 15.65 13.91 5.35
N SER A 5 15.78 14.76 6.38
CA SER A 5 14.63 15.31 7.11
C SER A 5 13.86 16.36 6.30
N ILE A 6 14.53 17.17 5.49
CA ILE A 6 13.87 18.14 4.60
C ILE A 6 13.12 17.44 3.46
N LEU A 7 13.72 16.42 2.84
CA LEU A 7 13.05 15.60 1.82
C LEU A 7 11.83 14.86 2.41
N LYS A 8 11.93 14.41 3.66
CA LYS A 8 10.85 13.78 4.42
C LYS A 8 9.67 14.73 4.65
N ALA A 9 9.92 15.91 5.23
CA ALA A 9 8.88 16.90 5.48
C ALA A 9 8.19 17.39 4.19
N TYR A 10 8.93 17.52 3.08
CA TYR A 10 8.38 17.94 1.78
C TYR A 10 7.51 16.86 1.13
N TYR A 11 7.84 15.58 1.34
CA TYR A 11 7.03 14.45 0.88
C TYR A 11 5.70 14.36 1.63
N ASP A 12 5.73 14.47 2.97
CA ASP A 12 4.55 14.43 3.84
C ASP A 12 3.51 15.49 3.42
N TYR A 13 3.97 16.68 3.01
CA TYR A 13 3.10 17.77 2.56
C TYR A 13 2.44 17.53 1.18
N ARG A 14 3.13 16.89 0.22
CA ARG A 14 2.60 16.70 -1.15
C ARG A 14 1.73 15.46 -1.34
N HIS A 15 1.89 14.43 -0.51
CA HIS A 15 1.22 13.14 -0.68
C HIS A 15 0.03 12.92 0.25
N ARG A 16 -0.10 13.74 1.31
CA ARG A 16 -1.29 13.79 2.15
C ARG A 16 -2.38 14.63 1.49
N LYS A 17 -3.49 14.00 1.16
CA LYS A 17 -4.76 14.69 0.87
C LYS A 17 -5.82 14.18 1.84
N GLY A 18 -6.00 14.90 2.95
CA GLY A 18 -6.83 14.44 4.06
C GLY A 18 -6.26 13.18 4.72
N TYR A 19 -7.14 12.27 5.14
CA TYR A 19 -6.81 11.00 5.79
C TYR A 19 -6.24 9.92 4.85
N THR A 20 -5.47 10.28 3.82
CA THR A 20 -4.87 9.29 2.90
C THR A 20 -3.43 9.64 2.56
N ALA A 21 -2.57 8.63 2.58
CA ALA A 21 -1.20 8.68 2.07
C ALA A 21 -1.08 7.84 0.81
N ARG A 22 -0.87 8.49 -0.34
CA ARG A 22 -0.66 7.76 -1.60
C ARG A 22 0.73 7.15 -1.62
N ILE A 23 0.79 5.85 -1.90
CA ILE A 23 2.04 5.12 -2.12
C ILE A 23 2.44 5.18 -3.60
N GLY A 24 1.49 4.97 -4.51
CA GLY A 24 1.77 5.10 -5.94
C GLY A 24 0.69 4.54 -6.86
N TRP A 25 1.12 4.14 -8.05
CA TRP A 25 0.27 3.68 -9.14
C TRP A 25 0.82 2.38 -9.71
N LEU A 26 -0.04 1.36 -9.87
CA LEU A 26 0.30 0.22 -10.70
C LEU A 26 0.17 0.60 -12.17
N GLU A 27 0.96 -0.01 -13.05
CA GLU A 27 0.85 0.21 -14.51
C GLU A 27 -0.26 -0.66 -15.11
N PRO A 28 -1.09 -0.17 -16.06
CA PRO A 28 -1.22 1.23 -16.45
C PRO A 28 -1.72 2.07 -15.27
N LYS A 29 -1.23 3.33 -15.12
CA LYS A 29 -1.48 4.30 -14.00
C LYS A 29 -2.96 4.68 -13.76
N GLU A 30 -3.77 3.68 -13.58
CA GLU A 30 -5.22 3.69 -13.41
C GLU A 30 -5.61 2.93 -12.14
N VAL A 31 -4.63 2.34 -11.44
CA VAL A 31 -4.83 1.61 -10.19
C VAL A 31 -3.95 2.25 -9.13
N GLU A 32 -4.60 2.90 -8.17
CA GLU A 32 -3.95 3.61 -7.06
C GLU A 32 -3.69 2.63 -5.92
N VAL A 33 -2.49 2.69 -5.35
CA VAL A 33 -2.15 2.05 -4.08
C VAL A 33 -1.95 3.14 -3.02
N TYR A 34 -2.63 3.02 -1.89
CA TYR A 34 -2.61 4.04 -0.84
C TYR A 34 -2.87 3.44 0.54
N ILE A 35 -2.48 4.18 1.57
CA ILE A 35 -2.84 3.96 2.98
C ILE A 35 -3.96 4.93 3.33
N ASN A 36 -4.99 4.45 4.03
CA ASN A 36 -6.03 5.27 4.62
C ASN A 36 -5.73 5.42 6.12
N THR A 37 -5.96 6.61 6.66
CA THR A 37 -5.56 6.99 8.03
C THR A 37 -6.77 7.15 8.96
N ASP A 38 -7.96 6.84 8.46
CA ASP A 38 -9.25 6.85 9.18
C ASP A 38 -9.99 5.56 8.82
N ASP A 39 -9.27 4.45 8.87
CA ASP A 39 -9.85 3.16 8.58
C ASP A 39 -10.69 2.68 9.76
N SER A 40 -12.00 2.65 9.57
CA SER A 40 -12.97 2.39 10.63
C SER A 40 -12.89 0.96 11.18
N GLU A 41 -12.28 0.02 10.46
CA GLU A 41 -12.26 -1.41 10.78
C GLU A 41 -10.91 -1.94 11.29
N GLY A 42 -10.10 -1.06 11.87
CA GLY A 42 -9.18 -1.46 12.92
C GLY A 42 -7.71 -1.47 12.54
N GLY A 43 -6.87 -1.39 13.58
CA GLY A 43 -5.43 -1.23 13.51
C GLY A 43 -4.66 -2.40 12.91
N ILE A 44 -5.21 -3.11 11.92
CA ILE A 44 -4.50 -4.14 11.16
C ILE A 44 -3.77 -3.48 10.00
N PRO A 45 -2.43 -3.56 9.90
CA PRO A 45 -1.69 -2.98 8.79
C PRO A 45 -2.09 -3.49 7.40
N HIS A 46 -2.57 -2.59 6.55
CA HIS A 46 -2.96 -2.93 5.18
C HIS A 46 -2.84 -1.75 4.20
N ILE A 47 -2.79 -2.08 2.91
CA ILE A 47 -2.91 -1.13 1.79
C ILE A 47 -4.29 -1.23 1.15
N HIS A 48 -4.78 -0.11 0.64
CA HIS A 48 -5.93 -0.04 -0.24
C HIS A 48 -5.50 0.03 -1.70
N ILE A 49 -6.27 -0.65 -2.54
CA ILE A 49 -6.05 -0.71 -3.98
C ILE A 49 -7.37 -0.41 -4.68
N ARG A 50 -7.37 0.64 -5.50
CA ARG A 50 -8.59 1.05 -6.22
C ARG A 50 -8.32 1.50 -7.64
N SER A 51 -9.30 1.27 -8.51
CA SER A 51 -9.30 1.92 -9.84
C SER A 51 -9.51 3.43 -9.70
N PHE A 52 -8.69 4.23 -10.37
CA PHE A 52 -8.77 5.68 -10.42
C PHE A 52 -9.21 6.17 -11.81
N ARG A 53 -10.16 7.11 -11.80
CA ARG A 53 -10.76 7.91 -12.91
C ARG A 53 -11.87 7.31 -13.82
N LYS A 54 -13.05 7.88 -13.57
CA LYS A 54 -14.02 8.62 -14.43
C LYS A 54 -14.21 8.33 -15.93
N LYS A 55 -13.21 7.90 -16.73
CA LYS A 55 -13.35 7.80 -18.20
C LYS A 55 -13.40 6.36 -18.75
N LEU A 56 -12.96 5.35 -17.99
CA LEU A 56 -12.98 3.95 -18.44
C LEU A 56 -14.04 3.09 -17.73
N ARG A 57 -15.22 3.66 -17.42
CA ARG A 57 -16.38 2.87 -16.95
C ARG A 57 -16.75 1.70 -17.88
N HIS A 58 -16.28 1.73 -19.13
CA HIS A 58 -16.65 0.79 -20.19
C HIS A 58 -15.58 -0.27 -20.52
N LEU A 59 -14.32 -0.09 -20.10
CA LEU A 59 -13.21 -0.96 -20.49
C LEU A 59 -12.84 -1.98 -19.41
N PHE A 60 -12.97 -1.62 -18.13
CA PHE A 60 -12.87 -2.55 -17.02
C PHE A 60 -14.26 -2.86 -16.47
N LYS A 61 -14.81 -4.03 -16.81
CA LYS A 61 -16.11 -4.51 -16.29
C LYS A 61 -16.14 -4.65 -14.75
N ARG A 62 -15.00 -4.59 -14.07
CA ARG A 62 -14.91 -4.68 -12.60
C ARG A 62 -14.06 -3.54 -12.05
N LYS A 63 -14.71 -2.66 -11.28
CA LYS A 63 -14.05 -1.65 -10.45
C LYS A 63 -13.20 -2.38 -9.40
N ILE A 64 -11.88 -2.15 -9.39
CA ILE A 64 -11.03 -2.65 -8.31
C ILE A 64 -11.28 -1.78 -7.09
N ASN A 65 -11.56 -2.44 -5.97
CA ASN A 65 -11.64 -1.84 -4.64
C ASN A 65 -11.42 -2.95 -3.62
N CYS A 66 -10.17 -3.12 -3.18
CA CYS A 66 -9.79 -4.18 -2.26
C CYS A 66 -8.67 -3.72 -1.35
N CYS A 67 -8.47 -4.44 -0.24
CA CYS A 67 -7.35 -4.22 0.64
C CYS A 67 -6.52 -5.49 0.81
N VAL A 68 -5.23 -5.31 1.05
CA VAL A 68 -4.27 -6.39 1.24
C VAL A 68 -3.38 -6.04 2.43
N MET A 69 -3.20 -6.98 3.35
CA MET A 69 -2.37 -6.78 4.54
C MET A 69 -0.90 -6.53 4.16
N LEU A 70 -0.22 -5.77 5.01
CA LEU A 70 1.22 -5.50 4.86
C LEU A 70 2.05 -6.64 5.45
N GLU A 71 1.68 -7.19 6.60
CA GLU A 71 2.49 -8.23 7.28
C GLU A 71 2.42 -9.62 6.62
N GLU A 72 1.35 -9.87 5.85
CA GLU A 72 1.18 -11.06 5.05
C GLU A 72 0.41 -10.73 3.76
N ALA A 73 0.72 -11.42 2.66
CA ALA A 73 -0.05 -11.29 1.42
C ALA A 73 -1.43 -11.96 1.57
N ARG A 74 -2.36 -11.27 2.22
CA ARG A 74 -3.74 -11.71 2.46
C ARG A 74 -4.70 -10.56 2.21
N TYR A 75 -5.82 -10.86 1.55
CA TYR A 75 -6.92 -9.89 1.44
C TYR A 75 -7.49 -9.55 2.81
N PHE A 76 -7.87 -8.29 2.98
CA PHE A 76 -8.55 -7.79 4.18
C PHE A 76 -9.83 -7.06 3.77
N PRO A 77 -10.96 -7.75 3.57
CA PRO A 77 -12.21 -7.13 3.16
C PRO A 77 -12.85 -6.41 4.35
N HIS A 78 -12.90 -5.09 4.29
CA HIS A 78 -13.64 -4.25 5.23
C HIS A 78 -14.42 -3.17 4.44
N ASP A 79 -15.48 -2.62 5.04
CA ASP A 79 -16.34 -1.62 4.39
C ASP A 79 -16.78 -2.03 2.96
N LYS A 80 -16.41 -1.22 1.97
CA LYS A 80 -16.68 -1.38 0.53
C LYS A 80 -15.54 -2.08 -0.21
N CYS A 81 -14.44 -2.41 0.48
CA CYS A 81 -13.19 -2.91 -0.09
C CYS A 81 -13.19 -4.45 -0.21
N ARG A 82 -14.19 -5.00 -0.89
CA ARG A 82 -14.43 -6.46 -0.98
C ARG A 82 -13.98 -7.11 -2.29
N GLY A 83 -13.30 -6.37 -3.15
CA GLY A 83 -12.82 -6.86 -4.44
C GLY A 83 -11.63 -7.80 -4.32
N THR A 84 -11.19 -8.34 -5.45
CA THR A 84 -9.94 -9.10 -5.57
C THR A 84 -9.18 -8.66 -6.81
N LEU A 85 -7.88 -8.91 -6.81
CA LEU A 85 -7.01 -8.67 -7.94
C LEU A 85 -6.96 -9.91 -8.83
N ASN A 86 -6.94 -9.72 -10.15
CA ASN A 86 -6.64 -10.81 -11.06
C ASN A 86 -5.13 -11.15 -11.04
N PHE A 87 -4.74 -12.22 -11.72
CA PHE A 87 -3.35 -12.68 -11.76
C PHE A 87 -2.36 -11.58 -12.23
N VAL A 88 -2.65 -10.91 -13.35
CA VAL A 88 -1.80 -9.86 -13.91
C VAL A 88 -1.63 -8.69 -12.93
N MET A 89 -2.67 -8.35 -12.18
CA MET A 89 -2.61 -7.27 -11.19
C MET A 89 -1.84 -7.65 -9.93
N ARG A 90 -1.92 -8.92 -9.50
CA ARG A 90 -1.13 -9.44 -8.37
C ARG A 90 0.36 -9.42 -8.69
N ASP A 91 0.71 -9.80 -9.90
CA ASP A 91 2.08 -9.73 -10.42
C ASP A 91 2.61 -8.27 -10.40
N LYS A 92 1.84 -7.35 -10.96
CA LYS A 92 2.19 -5.92 -10.95
C LYS A 92 2.26 -5.30 -9.56
N LEU A 93 1.38 -5.73 -8.65
CA LEU A 93 1.47 -5.31 -7.25
C LEU A 93 2.77 -5.83 -6.63
N ASN A 94 3.10 -7.10 -6.89
CA ASN A 94 4.32 -7.70 -6.37
C ASN A 94 5.57 -6.96 -6.85
N GLU A 95 5.68 -6.71 -8.17
CA GLU A 95 6.76 -5.91 -8.75
C GLU A 95 6.82 -4.51 -8.15
N PHE A 96 5.66 -3.85 -8.01
CA PHE A 96 5.57 -2.52 -7.43
C PHE A 96 6.09 -2.47 -6.00
N MET A 97 5.66 -3.40 -5.12
CA MET A 97 6.06 -3.44 -3.71
C MET A 97 7.55 -3.74 -3.53
N HIS A 98 8.15 -4.55 -4.42
CA HIS A 98 9.58 -4.86 -4.42
C HIS A 98 10.45 -3.77 -5.08
N SER A 99 9.85 -2.84 -5.82
CA SER A 99 10.59 -1.76 -6.48
C SER A 99 11.12 -0.74 -5.47
N PHE A 100 12.22 -0.08 -5.81
CA PHE A 100 12.80 0.99 -4.99
C PHE A 100 12.09 2.32 -5.21
N HIS A 101 11.79 3.00 -4.11
CA HIS A 101 11.34 4.37 -4.15
C HIS A 101 12.51 5.31 -4.51
N LYS A 102 12.38 5.98 -5.66
CA LYS A 102 13.46 6.72 -6.33
C LYS A 102 14.24 7.71 -5.46
N CYS A 103 13.57 8.37 -4.51
CA CYS A 103 14.21 9.43 -3.72
C CYS A 103 14.77 8.95 -2.36
N TRP A 104 14.45 7.73 -1.93
CA TRP A 104 14.67 7.31 -0.54
C TRP A 104 15.54 6.06 -0.40
N GLY A 105 15.70 5.30 -1.49
CA GLY A 105 16.53 4.09 -1.47
C GLY A 105 15.95 2.96 -0.61
N VAL A 106 14.66 3.05 -0.25
CA VAL A 106 13.89 1.99 0.39
C VAL A 106 12.92 1.39 -0.61
N THR A 107 12.46 0.18 -0.36
CA THR A 107 11.43 -0.46 -1.17
C THR A 107 10.08 0.25 -0.98
N ILE A 108 9.20 0.12 -1.96
CA ILE A 108 7.84 0.63 -1.86
C ILE A 108 7.07 -0.04 -0.71
N TYR A 109 7.36 -1.31 -0.43
CA TYR A 109 6.85 -1.99 0.75
C TYR A 109 7.24 -1.28 2.06
N GLU A 110 8.52 -1.01 2.26
CA GLU A 110 9.00 -0.29 3.44
C GLU A 110 8.35 1.10 3.55
N LEU A 111 8.23 1.82 2.43
CA LEU A 111 7.51 3.09 2.40
C LEU A 111 6.05 2.93 2.83
N ALA A 112 5.34 1.90 2.37
CA ALA A 112 3.95 1.65 2.75
C ALA A 112 3.81 1.34 4.25
N CYS A 113 4.74 0.58 4.83
CA CYS A 113 4.80 0.31 6.27
C CYS A 113 5.05 1.60 7.07
N GLU A 114 6.03 2.41 6.67
CA GLU A 114 6.30 3.68 7.32
C GLU A 114 5.11 4.64 7.23
N GLU A 115 4.44 4.70 6.09
CA GLU A 115 3.24 5.51 5.92
C GLU A 115 2.08 4.96 6.76
N TRP A 116 1.92 3.65 6.93
CA TRP A 116 0.96 3.10 7.89
C TRP A 116 1.25 3.59 9.31
N ASP A 117 2.48 3.40 9.78
CA ASP A 117 2.89 3.73 11.15
C ASP A 117 2.71 5.23 11.43
N ARG A 118 3.19 6.10 10.53
CA ARG A 118 3.03 7.57 10.67
C ARG A 118 1.58 8.03 10.72
N ASN A 119 0.67 7.27 10.15
CA ASN A 119 -0.72 7.66 10.01
C ASN A 119 -1.63 7.03 11.06
N ASN A 120 -1.16 6.00 11.77
CA ASN A 120 -1.93 5.29 12.79
C ASN A 120 -1.21 5.27 14.16
N ASP A 121 -0.27 6.19 14.40
CA ASP A 121 0.64 6.25 15.57
C ASP A 121 -0.05 6.44 16.94
N VAL A 122 -1.33 6.85 16.97
CA VAL A 122 -2.06 7.11 18.23
C VAL A 122 -2.91 5.92 18.68
N ASP A 123 -3.51 5.16 17.75
CA ASP A 123 -4.47 4.08 18.05
C ASP A 123 -4.29 2.79 17.21
N GLY A 124 -3.35 2.77 16.25
CA GLY A 124 -3.11 1.63 15.37
C GLY A 124 -1.94 0.75 15.80
N ILE A 125 -1.96 -0.50 15.34
CA ILE A 125 -0.85 -1.42 15.56
C ILE A 125 0.22 -1.10 14.50
N PRO A 126 1.47 -0.84 14.93
CA PRO A 126 2.56 -0.61 13.98
C PRO A 126 2.87 -1.88 13.19
N VAL A 127 3.39 -1.72 11.98
CA VAL A 127 3.71 -2.85 11.11
C VAL A 127 4.91 -3.64 11.64
N LYS A 128 4.73 -4.93 11.88
CA LYS A 128 5.81 -5.85 12.27
C LYS A 128 6.54 -6.36 11.04
N MET A 129 7.38 -5.52 10.46
CA MET A 129 8.25 -5.92 9.35
C MET A 129 9.19 -7.06 9.78
N LYS A 130 9.19 -8.15 9.00
CA LYS A 130 10.12 -9.25 9.18
C LYS A 130 11.45 -8.94 8.52
N LYS A 131 12.53 -9.47 9.06
CA LYS A 131 13.88 -9.37 8.50
C LYS A 131 14.52 -10.74 8.38
N ASP A 132 15.37 -10.91 7.38
CA ASP A 132 16.22 -12.09 7.23
C ASP A 132 17.43 -12.04 8.18
N GLU A 133 18.31 -13.03 8.08
CA GLU A 133 19.50 -13.15 8.93
C GLU A 133 20.52 -12.03 8.66
N GLU A 134 20.52 -11.47 7.45
CA GLU A 134 21.34 -10.32 7.07
C GLU A 134 20.72 -8.95 7.46
N GLY A 135 19.49 -8.96 7.99
CA GLY A 135 18.78 -7.76 8.42
C GLY A 135 18.03 -7.01 7.31
N ASN A 136 17.90 -7.60 6.12
CA ASN A 136 17.09 -7.05 5.04
C ASN A 136 15.60 -7.31 5.32
N VAL A 137 14.75 -6.39 4.87
CA VAL A 137 13.29 -6.52 5.02
C VAL A 137 12.76 -7.63 4.11
N ILE A 138 12.03 -8.58 4.70
CA ILE A 138 11.32 -9.62 3.96
C ILE A 138 9.98 -9.06 3.50
N ILE A 139 9.83 -8.91 2.18
CA ILE A 139 8.60 -8.46 1.54
C ILE A 139 7.70 -9.68 1.26
N PRO A 140 6.40 -9.63 1.60
CA PRO A 140 5.47 -10.71 1.24
C PRO A 140 5.35 -10.91 -0.28
N ASP A 141 5.15 -12.17 -0.69
CA ASP A 141 4.83 -12.50 -2.08
C ASP A 141 3.38 -12.15 -2.42
N TYR A 142 3.19 -11.02 -3.09
CA TYR A 142 1.87 -10.55 -3.52
C TYR A 142 1.36 -11.21 -4.80
N THR A 143 2.10 -12.13 -5.42
CA THR A 143 1.57 -12.96 -6.53
C THR A 143 0.52 -13.95 -6.02
N ASN A 144 0.66 -14.38 -4.75
CA ASN A 144 -0.14 -15.42 -4.11
C ASN A 144 -0.96 -14.91 -2.91
N ILE A 145 -1.73 -13.84 -3.13
CA ILE A 145 -2.60 -13.26 -2.08
C ILE A 145 -3.67 -14.25 -1.63
N LYS A 146 -3.67 -14.58 -0.34
CA LYS A 146 -4.62 -15.51 0.29
C LYS A 146 -5.97 -14.83 0.54
N SER A 147 -7.06 -15.59 0.53
CA SER A 147 -8.36 -15.12 1.02
C SER A 147 -8.28 -14.72 2.50
N TYR A 148 -9.15 -13.78 2.90
CA TYR A 148 -9.38 -13.49 4.31
C TYR A 148 -10.01 -14.69 5.01
N LYS A 149 -9.69 -14.86 6.29
CA LYS A 149 -10.17 -15.99 7.10
C LYS A 149 -11.63 -15.80 7.52
#